data_AF-A0A955CE13-F1
#
_entry.id   AF-A0A955CE13-F1
#
_cell.length_a   1.000
_cell.length_b   1.000
_cell.length_c   1.000
_cell.angle_alpha   90.00
_cell.angle_beta   90.00
_cell.angle_gamma   90.00
#
_symmetry.space_group_name_H-M   'P 1'
#
loop_
_entity.id
_entity.type
_entity.pdbx_description
1 polymer ?
#
loop_
_entity_poly.entity_id
_entity_poly.type
_entity_poly.pdbx_seq_one_letter_code
_entity_poly.pdbx_strand_id
1 'polypeptide(L)'
;PHNEAIIATLLAFRLTGQSRYAQWHELVHDWAYAHFPDSEHGEWYGYLHRDGTPSSSLKGNLWKGPFHLPRMQLVCTRILDELRELAQAPPSAGD
;
A
#
# COMPACT_ATOMS: atom_id res chain seq x y z
N PRO A 1 -9.10 -4.64 -2.75
CA PRO A 1 -9.37 -3.95 -1.46
C PRO A 1 -8.09 -3.60 -0.67
N HIS A 2 -7.11 -4.52 -0.59
CA HIS A 2 -5.86 -4.29 0.14
C HIS A 2 -5.07 -3.05 -0.32
N ASN A 3 -5.08 -2.76 -1.62
CA ASN A 3 -4.46 -1.56 -2.17
C ASN A 3 -4.98 -0.26 -1.52
N GLU A 4 -6.29 -0.18 -1.28
CA GLU A 4 -6.88 0.99 -0.61
C GLU A 4 -6.53 1.04 0.86
N ALA A 5 -6.47 -0.11 1.53
CA ALA A 5 -6.09 -0.18 2.94
C ALA A 5 -4.62 0.24 3.13
N ILE A 6 -3.72 -0.15 2.23
CA ILE A 6 -2.32 0.31 2.20
C ILE A 6 -2.26 1.84 2.08
N ILE A 7 -3.00 2.44 1.12
CA ILE A 7 -3.06 3.90 0.97
C ILE A 7 -3.63 4.56 2.22
N ALA A 8 -4.76 4.07 2.72
CA ALA A 8 -5.49 4.70 3.82
C ALA A 8 -4.72 4.67 5.13
N THR A 9 -4.06 3.55 5.45
CA THR A 9 -3.24 3.42 6.67
C THR A 9 -2.02 4.32 6.60
N LEU A 10 -1.33 4.38 5.45
CA LEU A 10 -0.18 5.27 5.27
C LEU A 10 -0.57 6.75 5.34
N LEU A 11 -1.66 7.11 4.67
CA LEU A 11 -2.20 8.47 4.71
C LEU A 11 -2.63 8.86 6.13
N ALA A 12 -3.30 7.96 6.87
CA ALA A 12 -3.67 8.20 8.25
C ALA A 12 -2.45 8.42 9.15
N PHE A 13 -1.37 7.65 8.95
CA PHE A 13 -0.11 7.89 9.64
C PHE A 13 0.46 9.27 9.31
N ARG A 14 0.54 9.61 8.02
CA ARG A 14 1.02 10.93 7.55
C ARG A 14 0.22 12.10 8.10
N LEU A 15 -1.10 11.98 8.22
CA LEU A 15 -1.97 13.07 8.70
C LEU A 15 -1.95 13.22 10.21
N THR A 16 -1.76 12.13 10.96
CA THR A 16 -1.98 12.13 12.41
C THR A 16 -0.72 11.92 13.24
N GLY A 17 0.35 11.38 12.65
CA GLY A 17 1.56 10.95 13.35
C GLY A 17 1.34 9.77 14.31
N GLN A 18 0.14 9.19 14.38
CA GLN A 18 -0.16 8.13 15.36
C GLN A 18 0.41 6.79 14.91
N SER A 19 1.32 6.23 15.72
CA SER A 19 2.05 4.99 15.44
C SER A 19 1.16 3.78 15.12
N ARG A 20 -0.05 3.72 15.66
CA ARG A 20 -1.02 2.64 15.34
C ARG A 20 -1.29 2.51 13.83
N TYR A 21 -1.29 3.62 13.09
CA TYR A 21 -1.56 3.60 11.66
C TYR A 21 -0.36 3.11 10.85
N ALA A 22 0.87 3.39 11.31
CA ALA A 22 2.08 2.78 10.75
C ALA A 22 2.07 1.25 10.98
N GLN A 23 1.73 0.80 12.19
CA GLN A 23 1.62 -0.63 12.49
C GLN A 23 0.57 -1.32 11.61
N TRP A 24 -0.60 -0.69 11.42
CA TRP A 24 -1.62 -1.23 10.51
C TRP A 24 -1.16 -1.22 9.06
N HIS A 25 -0.42 -0.21 8.64
CA HIS A 25 0.17 -0.14 7.31
C HIS A 25 1.13 -1.32 7.08
N GLU A 26 2.05 -1.58 8.00
CA GLU A 26 2.97 -2.72 7.94
C GLU A 26 2.21 -4.04 7.82
N LEU A 27 1.20 -4.28 8.68
CA LEU A 27 0.41 -5.51 8.65
C LEU A 27 -0.27 -5.75 7.29
N VAL A 28 -0.93 -4.74 6.74
CA VAL A 28 -1.64 -4.90 5.46
C VAL A 28 -0.70 -4.93 4.27
N HIS A 29 0.40 -4.17 4.33
CA HIS A 29 1.45 -4.18 3.32
C HIS A 29 2.09 -5.57 3.24
N ASP A 30 2.58 -6.10 4.36
CA ASP A 30 3.31 -7.36 4.39
C ASP A 30 2.43 -8.53 3.94
N TRP A 31 1.18 -8.56 4.41
CA TRP A 31 0.23 -9.57 3.95
C TRP A 31 -0.03 -9.44 2.44
N ALA A 32 -0.28 -8.24 1.93
CA ALA A 32 -0.59 -8.07 0.51
C ALA A 32 0.59 -8.43 -0.40
N TYR A 33 1.80 -7.98 -0.04
CA TYR A 33 3.01 -8.24 -0.83
C TYR A 33 3.50 -9.69 -0.72
N ALA A 34 3.10 -10.44 0.30
CA ALA A 34 3.38 -11.87 0.38
C ALA A 34 2.46 -12.74 -0.50
N HIS A 35 1.23 -12.29 -0.80
CA HIS A 35 0.20 -13.16 -1.40
C HIS A 35 -0.28 -12.74 -2.79
N PHE A 36 -0.31 -11.44 -3.10
CA PHE A 36 -0.82 -10.97 -4.39
C PHE A 36 0.19 -10.96 -5.54
N PRO A 37 1.48 -10.60 -5.34
CA PRO A 37 2.41 -10.54 -6.46
C PRO A 37 2.59 -11.88 -7.16
N ASP A 38 2.66 -11.83 -8.48
CA ASP A 38 3.14 -12.94 -9.29
C ASP A 38 4.58 -12.64 -9.68
N SER A 39 5.50 -13.38 -9.07
CA SER A 39 6.93 -13.21 -9.27
C SER A 39 7.42 -13.67 -10.64
N GLU A 40 6.62 -14.46 -11.38
CA GLU A 40 7.01 -15.01 -12.68
C GLU A 40 6.61 -14.07 -13.82
N HIS A 41 5.38 -13.59 -13.81
CA HIS A 41 4.81 -12.81 -14.92
C HIS A 41 4.59 -11.33 -14.59
N GLY A 42 4.82 -10.93 -13.35
CA GLY A 42 4.55 -9.58 -12.86
C GLY A 42 3.07 -9.31 -12.57
N GLU A 43 2.82 -8.11 -12.06
CA GLU A 43 1.50 -7.67 -11.60
C GLU A 43 0.96 -8.53 -10.42
N TRP A 44 -0.24 -8.25 -9.94
CA TRP A 44 -0.87 -8.88 -8.78
C TRP A 44 -2.06 -9.74 -9.20
N TYR A 45 -2.23 -10.92 -8.59
CA TYR A 45 -3.50 -11.63 -8.71
C TYR A 45 -4.67 -10.74 -8.25
N GLY A 46 -5.81 -10.87 -8.91
CA GLY A 46 -6.99 -10.08 -8.56
C GLY A 46 -7.77 -10.61 -7.37
N TYR A 47 -7.72 -11.93 -7.19
CA TYR A 47 -8.64 -12.67 -6.34
C TYR A 47 -7.88 -13.80 -5.66
N LEU A 48 -8.01 -13.85 -4.34
CA LEU A 48 -7.43 -14.88 -3.49
C LEU A 48 -8.55 -15.58 -2.72
N HIS A 49 -8.34 -16.85 -2.40
CA HIS A 49 -9.07 -17.52 -1.34
C HIS A 49 -8.69 -16.93 0.03
N ARG A 50 -9.45 -17.31 1.07
CA ARG A 50 -9.24 -16.78 2.43
C ARG A 50 -7.86 -17.11 3.00
N ASP A 51 -7.27 -18.23 2.60
CA ASP A 51 -5.94 -18.65 2.99
C ASP A 51 -4.81 -17.94 2.22
N GLY A 52 -5.16 -17.05 1.29
CA GLY A 52 -4.21 -16.30 0.48
C GLY A 52 -3.77 -17.00 -0.81
N THR A 53 -4.28 -18.20 -1.11
CA THR A 53 -3.97 -18.86 -2.39
C THR A 53 -4.73 -18.19 -3.55
N PRO A 54 -4.13 -18.06 -4.76
CA PRO A 54 -4.82 -17.48 -5.92
C PRO A 54 -6.07 -18.26 -6.30
N SER A 55 -7.23 -17.60 -6.32
CA SER A 55 -8.49 -18.20 -6.78
C SER A 55 -8.72 -18.00 -8.28
N SER A 56 -7.92 -17.13 -8.91
CA SER A 56 -7.93 -16.88 -10.35
C SER A 56 -6.55 -16.39 -10.80
N SER A 57 -6.06 -16.93 -11.92
CA SER A 57 -4.82 -16.49 -12.57
C SER A 57 -4.99 -15.24 -13.43
N LEU A 58 -6.22 -14.72 -13.59
CA LEU A 58 -6.49 -13.55 -14.43
C LEU A 58 -5.84 -12.28 -13.86
N LYS A 59 -5.08 -11.59 -14.72
CA LYS A 59 -4.45 -10.30 -14.41
C LYS A 59 -5.31 -9.09 -14.77
N GLY A 60 -6.34 -9.30 -15.59
CA GLY A 60 -7.31 -8.28 -15.92
C GLY A 60 -8.63 -8.89 -16.35
N ASN A 61 -9.72 -8.18 -16.07
CA ASN A 61 -11.07 -8.48 -16.51
C ASN A 61 -11.92 -7.20 -16.43
N LEU A 62 -13.24 -7.32 -16.53
CA LEU A 62 -14.16 -6.17 -16.44
C LEU A 62 -14.01 -5.34 -15.15
N TRP A 63 -13.53 -5.95 -14.07
CA TRP A 63 -13.44 -5.38 -12.73
C TRP A 63 -12.01 -5.17 -12.23
N LYS A 64 -11.00 -5.69 -12.97
CA LYS A 64 -9.58 -5.52 -12.68
C LYS A 64 -8.89 -4.96 -13.92
N GLY A 65 -8.45 -3.72 -13.80
CA GLY A 65 -7.63 -3.04 -14.80
C GLY A 65 -6.42 -2.35 -14.16
N PRO A 66 -5.64 -1.61 -14.96
CA PRO A 66 -4.43 -0.91 -14.51
C PRO A 66 -4.79 0.37 -13.73
N PHE A 67 -5.46 0.21 -12.60
CA PHE A 67 -5.91 1.34 -11.77
C PHE A 67 -5.47 1.18 -10.32
N HIS A 68 -6.03 0.22 -9.58
CA HIS A 68 -5.81 0.12 -8.14
C HIS A 68 -4.34 -0.16 -7.76
N LEU A 69 -3.65 -1.05 -8.47
CA LEU A 69 -2.23 -1.35 -8.21
C LEU A 69 -1.31 -0.16 -8.53
N PRO A 70 -1.28 0.37 -9.78
CA PRO A 70 -0.41 1.49 -10.09
C PRO A 70 -0.76 2.75 -9.29
N ARG A 71 -2.04 3.02 -9.01
CA ARG A 71 -2.42 4.17 -8.17
C ARG A 71 -1.92 4.03 -6.75
N MET A 72 -2.04 2.85 -6.13
CA MET A 72 -1.48 2.61 -4.80
C MET A 72 0.02 2.86 -4.78
N GLN A 73 0.78 2.33 -5.74
CA GLN A 73 2.22 2.54 -5.83
C GLN A 73 2.54 4.05 -5.95
N LEU A 74 1.89 4.75 -6.89
CA LEU A 74 2.13 6.18 -7.10
C LEU A 74 1.80 7.03 -5.85
N VAL A 75 0.63 6.78 -5.23
CA VAL A 75 0.17 7.57 -4.08
C VAL A 75 1.03 7.28 -2.85
N CYS A 76 1.35 6.00 -2.59
CA CYS A 76 2.18 5.66 -1.43
C CYS A 76 3.60 6.22 -1.58
N THR A 77 4.20 6.19 -2.78
CA THR A 77 5.50 6.82 -3.02
C THR A 77 5.47 8.31 -2.67
N ARG A 78 4.45 9.05 -3.14
CA ARG A 78 4.31 10.49 -2.82
C ARG A 78 4.18 10.73 -1.32
N ILE A 79 3.37 9.94 -0.62
CA ILE A 79 3.21 10.08 0.84
C ILE A 79 4.53 9.77 1.57
N LEU A 80 5.27 8.75 1.12
CA LEU A 80 6.57 8.41 1.70
C LEU A 80 7.60 9.52 1.47
N ASP A 81 7.60 10.17 0.30
CA ASP A 81 8.47 11.31 0.03
C ASP A 81 8.15 12.49 0.96
N GLU A 82 6.87 12.82 1.15
CA GLU A 82 6.46 13.84 2.13
C GLU A 82 6.90 13.50 3.56
N LEU A 83 6.73 12.23 3.97
CA LEU A 83 7.16 11.77 5.30
C LEU A 83 8.68 11.88 5.47
N ARG A 84 9.46 11.58 4.42
CA ARG A 84 10.92 11.71 4.43
C ARG A 84 11.35 13.17 4.55
N GLU A 85 10.72 14.07 3.82
CA GLU A 85 10.98 15.51 3.90
C GLU A 85 10.69 16.06 5.31
N LEU A 86 9.54 15.68 5.90
CA LEU A 86 9.17 16.06 7.26
C LEU A 86 10.15 15.54 8.31
N ALA A 87 10.65 14.31 8.14
CA ALA A 87 11.62 13.71 9.06
C ALA A 87 13.01 14.36 8.96
N GLN A 88 13.33 15.00 7.82
CA GLN A 88 14.60 15.69 7.57
C GLN A 88 14.54 17.20 7.86
N ALA A 89 13.35 17.75 8.10
CA ALA A 89 13.18 19.16 8.39
C ALA A 89 13.93 19.53 9.69
N PRO A 90 14.74 20.60 9.69
CA PRO A 90 15.37 21.07 10.92
C PRO A 90 14.30 21.42 11.97
N PRO A 91 14.56 21.22 13.27
CA PRO A 91 13.64 21.61 14.31
C PRO A 91 13.29 23.09 14.14
N SER A 92 11.99 23.42 14.16
CA SER A 92 11.53 24.79 14.04
C SER A 92 12.20 25.64 15.12
N ALA A 93 12.85 26.72 14.71
CA ALA A 93 13.43 27.69 15.63
C ALA A 93 12.29 28.42 16.36
N GLY A 94 11.85 27.86 17.49
CA GLY A 94 10.85 28.46 18.36
C GLY A 94 9.87 27.45 18.95
N ASP A 95 10.31 26.76 20.00
CA ASP A 95 9.52 26.37 21.17
C ASP A 95 10.37 26.67 22.41
#